data_AF-A0A931E599-F1
#
_entry.id   AF-A0A931E599-F1
#
_cell.length_a   1.000
_cell.length_b   1.000
_cell.length_c   1.000
_cell.angle_alpha   90.00
_cell.angle_beta   90.00
_cell.angle_gamma   90.00
#
_symmetry.space_group_name_H-M   'P 1'
#
loop_
_entity.id
_entity.type
_entity.pdbx_description
1 polymer ?
#
loop_
_entity_poly.entity_id
_entity_poly.type
_entity_poly.pdbx_seq_one_letter_code
_entity_poly.pdbx_strand_id
1 'polypeptide(L)'
;MKNYIIILFLSAFVLFACSESEEYKPKKSKGIPAAFQERSVDVSGLKKKDTDLIEVLYKEILDKDPGLQQLEKEITQLNDHKDDSLKNFASYDKNNIDYYSIYEQHLSNIKDSVLKKSMKILLDSSTLRYKKKIAAQRAVYDSANTRYNMLADLHWLLKLSKTLEVMERYQDNNIPDTLTLNNSINQLNNTIDRTDSLVKLRDIKQPR
;
A
#
# COMPACT_ATOMS: atom_id res chain seq x y z
N MET A 1 35.83 66.76 34.30
CA MET A 1 34.45 66.26 34.06
C MET A 1 34.06 66.49 32.60
N LYS A 2 34.45 65.56 31.74
CA LYS A 2 34.11 65.43 30.30
C LYS A 2 35.10 64.37 29.83
N ASN A 3 34.59 63.20 29.44
CA ASN A 3 35.27 62.09 28.71
C ASN A 3 34.76 60.70 29.11
N TYR A 4 33.89 60.54 30.12
CA TYR A 4 33.23 59.26 30.41
C TYR A 4 31.91 59.03 29.64
N ILE A 5 31.46 60.01 28.85
CA ILE A 5 30.19 59.93 28.09
C ILE A 5 30.36 59.18 26.75
N ILE A 6 31.59 59.00 26.26
CA ILE A 6 31.82 58.35 24.96
C ILE A 6 31.94 56.82 25.07
N ILE A 7 32.29 56.30 26.25
CA ILE A 7 32.47 54.84 26.45
C ILE A 7 31.13 54.11 26.69
N LEU A 8 30.05 54.83 27.02
CA LEU A 8 28.73 54.25 27.30
C LEU A 8 27.83 54.12 26.05
N PHE A 9 28.29 54.58 24.88
CA PHE A 9 27.53 54.51 23.62
C PHE A 9 27.97 53.38 22.66
N LEU A 10 29.03 52.65 22.99
CA LEU A 10 29.58 51.60 22.11
C LEU A 10 29.10 50.16 22.46
N SER A 11 28.34 49.97 23.55
CA SER A 11 27.94 48.63 24.03
C SER A 11 26.49 48.24 23.72
N ALA A 12 25.76 49.02 22.91
CA ALA A 12 24.32 48.82 22.71
C ALA A 12 23.92 48.27 21.33
N PHE A 13 24.88 47.92 20.45
CA PHE A 13 24.57 47.61 19.04
C PHE A 13 24.69 46.14 18.59
N VAL A 14 24.79 45.17 19.50
CA VAL A 14 25.05 43.76 19.11
C VAL A 14 23.83 42.81 19.29
N LEU A 15 22.61 43.32 19.48
CA LEU A 15 21.43 42.47 19.74
C LEU A 15 20.34 42.51 18.66
N PHE A 16 20.69 42.60 17.38
CA PHE A 16 19.74 42.31 16.29
C PHE A 16 20.43 41.66 15.09
N ALA A 17 20.82 40.41 15.24
CA ALA A 17 21.10 39.50 14.13
C ALA A 17 20.52 38.13 14.44
N CYS A 18 19.22 38.07 14.74
CA CYS A 18 18.44 36.86 14.53
C CYS A 18 18.18 36.77 13.03
N SER A 19 18.91 35.91 12.32
CA SER A 19 18.43 35.42 11.03
C SER A 19 17.15 34.65 11.29
N GLU A 20 16.03 35.19 10.82
CA GLU A 20 14.76 34.49 10.72
C GLU A 20 15.01 33.20 9.94
N SER A 21 15.10 32.06 10.62
CA SER A 21 14.99 30.77 9.95
C SER A 21 13.58 30.75 9.39
N GLU A 22 13.43 30.86 8.06
CA GLU A 22 12.17 30.56 7.41
C GLU A 22 11.71 29.19 7.90
N GLU A 23 10.73 29.17 8.79
CA GLU A 23 10.05 27.95 9.20
C GLU A 23 9.54 27.31 7.91
N TYR A 24 9.98 26.07 7.61
CA TYR A 24 9.49 25.32 6.45
C TYR A 24 7.97 25.21 6.59
N LYS A 25 7.26 26.09 5.89
CA LYS A 25 5.82 26.02 5.71
C LYS A 25 5.64 25.17 4.45
N PRO A 26 5.21 23.90 4.56
CA PRO A 26 4.88 23.11 3.39
C PRO A 26 3.86 23.92 2.59
N LYS A 27 4.23 24.28 1.36
CA LYS A 27 3.32 25.01 0.48
C LYS A 27 2.07 24.14 0.36
N LYS A 28 0.92 24.62 0.84
CA LYS A 28 -0.38 24.08 0.39
C LYS A 28 -0.52 24.45 -1.08
N SER A 29 0.19 23.71 -1.93
CA SER A 29 0.25 23.98 -3.36
C SER A 29 -0.88 23.22 -4.04
N LYS A 30 -1.50 23.87 -5.03
CA LYS A 30 -2.38 23.18 -5.98
C LYS A 30 -1.55 22.08 -6.64
N GLY A 31 -1.92 20.82 -6.42
CA GLY A 31 -1.31 19.67 -7.10
C GLY A 31 -0.61 18.65 -6.19
N ILE A 32 -0.42 18.93 -4.90
CA ILE A 32 0.06 17.93 -3.94
C ILE A 32 -1.14 17.13 -3.40
N PRO A 33 -1.18 15.80 -3.60
CA PRO A 33 -2.20 14.93 -3.00
C PRO A 33 -2.38 15.16 -1.50
N ALA A 34 -3.60 15.07 -1.00
CA ALA A 34 -3.89 15.27 0.41
C ALA A 34 -3.11 14.29 1.30
N ALA A 35 -2.87 13.08 0.81
CA ALA A 35 -1.98 12.08 1.41
C ALA A 35 -0.57 12.59 1.77
N PHE A 36 -0.07 13.61 1.05
CA PHE A 36 1.29 14.17 1.24
C PHE A 36 1.29 15.55 1.91
N GLN A 37 0.14 16.10 2.29
CA GLN A 37 0.08 17.40 2.95
C GLN A 37 0.31 17.27 4.46
N GLU A 38 1.46 17.76 4.94
CA GLU A 38 1.88 17.67 6.35
C GLU A 38 0.94 18.36 7.36
N ARG A 39 0.01 19.23 6.92
CA ARG A 39 -0.96 19.93 7.79
C ARG A 39 -2.34 20.11 7.14
N SER A 40 -3.04 19.02 6.86
CA SER A 40 -4.50 18.95 7.04
C SER A 40 -5.04 17.61 6.57
N VAL A 41 -5.22 16.67 7.49
CA VAL A 41 -6.57 16.18 7.74
C VAL A 41 -6.66 15.83 9.23
N ASP A 42 -7.43 16.62 9.98
CA ASP A 42 -8.13 16.10 11.15
C ASP A 42 -9.21 15.17 10.58
N VAL A 43 -8.80 13.96 10.19
CA VAL A 43 -9.77 12.89 9.97
C VAL A 43 -10.12 12.46 11.37
N SER A 44 -11.15 13.08 11.92
CA SER A 44 -11.81 12.62 13.14
C SER A 44 -12.19 11.14 12.95
N GLY A 45 -11.29 10.23 13.34
CA GLY A 45 -11.49 8.78 13.27
C GLY A 45 -10.32 7.93 12.77
N LEU A 46 -9.41 8.43 11.93
CA LEU A 46 -8.32 7.60 11.37
C LEU A 46 -7.02 7.83 12.13
N LYS A 47 -6.92 7.17 13.29
CA LYS A 47 -5.62 6.96 13.94
C LYS A 47 -4.69 6.24 12.96
N LYS A 48 -3.54 6.87 12.66
CA LYS A 48 -2.31 6.30 12.06
C LYS A 48 -2.20 4.78 12.23
N LYS A 49 -2.76 4.03 11.28
CA LYS A 49 -2.56 2.60 11.11
C LYS A 49 -2.36 2.43 9.62
N ASP A 50 -1.13 2.08 9.24
CA ASP A 50 -0.68 1.60 7.92
C ASP A 50 -1.74 1.75 6.82
N THR A 51 -2.01 3.00 6.43
CA THR A 51 -3.02 3.26 5.41
C THR A 51 -2.31 3.06 4.09
N ASP A 52 -2.78 2.08 3.30
CA ASP A 52 -2.22 1.79 1.99
C ASP A 52 -2.25 3.07 1.13
N LEU A 53 -1.06 3.60 0.86
CA LEU A 53 -0.88 4.86 0.14
C LEU A 53 -1.45 4.78 -1.27
N ILE A 54 -1.41 3.60 -1.91
CA ILE A 54 -2.00 3.39 -3.23
C ILE A 54 -3.51 3.60 -3.14
N GLU A 55 -4.17 3.00 -2.15
CA GLU A 55 -5.62 3.16 -1.98
C GLU A 55 -6.04 4.60 -1.64
N VAL A 56 -5.25 5.31 -0.83
CA VAL A 56 -5.51 6.73 -0.53
C VAL A 56 -5.39 7.58 -1.79
N LEU A 57 -4.30 7.44 -2.54
CA LEU A 57 -4.08 8.20 -3.77
C LEU A 57 -5.11 7.86 -4.84
N TYR A 58 -5.45 6.57 -4.98
CA TYR A 58 -6.45 6.14 -5.94
C TYR A 58 -7.83 6.70 -5.61
N LYS A 59 -8.21 6.76 -4.33
CA LYS A 59 -9.45 7.42 -3.89
C LYS A 59 -9.48 8.91 -4.25
N GLU A 60 -8.37 9.63 -4.07
CA GLU A 60 -8.29 11.04 -4.46
C GLU A 60 -8.41 11.25 -5.98
N ILE A 61 -8.00 10.27 -6.80
CA ILE A 61 -8.19 10.27 -8.25
C ILE A 61 -9.66 9.96 -8.58
N LEU A 62 -10.21 8.92 -7.96
CA LEU A 62 -11.60 8.49 -8.10
C LEU A 62 -12.58 9.63 -7.82
N ASP A 63 -12.37 10.41 -6.76
CA ASP A 63 -13.25 11.54 -6.39
C ASP A 63 -13.33 12.65 -7.47
N LYS A 64 -12.40 12.65 -8.44
CA LYS A 64 -12.28 13.67 -9.50
C LYS A 64 -12.60 13.14 -10.91
N ASP A 65 -12.78 11.83 -11.06
CA ASP A 65 -13.00 11.19 -12.37
C ASP A 65 -14.33 10.41 -12.38
N PRO A 66 -15.41 10.97 -12.94
CA PRO A 66 -16.72 10.30 -13.01
C PRO A 66 -16.70 8.99 -13.80
N GLY A 67 -15.82 8.87 -14.81
CA GLY A 67 -15.67 7.63 -15.57
C GLY A 67 -15.07 6.53 -14.72
N LEU A 68 -14.06 6.87 -13.92
CA LEU A 68 -13.45 5.95 -12.96
C LEU A 68 -14.42 5.55 -11.84
N GLN A 69 -15.25 6.49 -11.36
CA GLN A 69 -16.31 6.19 -10.38
C GLN A 69 -17.32 5.17 -10.89
N GLN A 70 -17.77 5.34 -12.14
CA GLN A 70 -18.71 4.43 -12.76
C GLN A 70 -18.09 3.03 -12.93
N LEU A 71 -16.83 2.96 -13.38
CA LEU A 71 -16.10 1.69 -13.49
C LEU A 71 -15.95 1.00 -12.13
N GLU A 72 -15.57 1.73 -11.07
CA GLU A 72 -15.41 1.18 -9.72
C GLU A 72 -16.73 0.59 -9.20
N LYS A 73 -17.85 1.26 -9.47
CA LYS A 73 -19.19 0.78 -9.14
C LYS A 73 -19.52 -0.51 -9.87
N GLU A 74 -19.22 -0.59 -11.17
CA GLU A 74 -19.44 -1.81 -11.97
C GLU A 74 -18.60 -2.99 -11.47
N ILE A 75 -17.32 -2.75 -11.16
CA ILE A 75 -16.42 -3.77 -10.59
C ILE A 75 -16.97 -4.27 -9.24
N THR A 76 -17.41 -3.36 -8.38
CA THR A 76 -18.00 -3.70 -7.07
C THR A 76 -19.25 -4.55 -7.25
N GLN A 77 -20.18 -4.15 -8.11
CA GLN A 77 -21.40 -4.90 -8.38
C GLN A 77 -21.12 -6.31 -8.93
N LEU A 78 -20.15 -6.45 -9.84
CA LEU A 78 -19.76 -7.75 -10.38
C LEU A 78 -19.18 -8.67 -9.29
N ASN A 79 -18.37 -8.12 -8.38
CA ASN A 79 -17.79 -8.86 -7.28
C ASN A 79 -18.84 -9.29 -6.25
N ASP A 80 -19.78 -8.41 -5.92
CA ASP A 80 -20.90 -8.74 -5.02
C ASP A 80 -21.76 -9.89 -5.60
N HIS A 81 -21.98 -9.88 -6.91
CA HIS A 81 -22.78 -10.91 -7.59
C HIS A 81 -22.03 -12.23 -7.87
N LYS A 82 -20.69 -12.23 -7.75
CA LYS A 82 -19.86 -13.45 -7.95
C LYS A 82 -20.29 -14.54 -6.97
N ASP A 83 -20.45 -14.16 -5.72
CA ASP A 83 -20.72 -15.07 -4.62
C ASP A 83 -22.13 -15.67 -4.68
N ASP A 84 -23.07 -15.01 -5.34
CA ASP A 84 -24.43 -15.55 -5.49
C ASP A 84 -24.57 -16.42 -6.74
N SER A 85 -24.00 -15.98 -7.87
CA SER A 85 -24.20 -16.66 -9.16
C SER A 85 -23.42 -17.97 -9.29
N LEU A 86 -22.20 -18.04 -8.76
CA LEU A 86 -21.32 -19.21 -8.88
C LEU A 86 -21.48 -20.22 -7.74
N LYS A 87 -22.03 -19.79 -6.60
CA LYS A 87 -22.15 -20.61 -5.38
C LYS A 87 -23.03 -21.83 -5.54
N ASN A 88 -24.15 -21.72 -6.27
CA ASN A 88 -25.05 -22.86 -6.48
C ASN A 88 -24.34 -24.03 -7.16
N PHE A 89 -23.57 -23.76 -8.21
CA PHE A 89 -22.79 -24.80 -8.89
C PHE A 89 -21.62 -25.28 -8.01
N ALA A 90 -20.90 -24.38 -7.36
CA ALA A 90 -19.80 -24.74 -6.46
C ALA A 90 -20.26 -25.67 -5.33
N SER A 91 -21.38 -25.36 -4.67
CA SER A 91 -21.96 -26.20 -3.61
C SER A 91 -22.46 -27.53 -4.15
N TYR A 92 -23.15 -27.53 -5.30
CA TYR A 92 -23.57 -28.76 -5.95
C TYR A 92 -22.39 -29.68 -6.25
N ASP A 93 -21.34 -29.15 -6.86
CA ASP A 93 -20.15 -29.92 -7.22
C ASP A 93 -19.39 -30.41 -5.99
N LYS A 94 -19.18 -29.54 -5.00
CA LYS A 94 -18.58 -29.91 -3.72
C LYS A 94 -19.29 -31.08 -3.06
N ASN A 95 -20.62 -31.04 -2.95
CA ASN A 95 -21.38 -32.11 -2.31
C ASN A 95 -21.20 -33.48 -3.01
N ASN A 96 -21.10 -33.48 -4.34
CA ASN A 96 -20.88 -34.71 -5.10
C ASN A 96 -19.43 -35.22 -4.94
N ILE A 97 -18.44 -34.33 -4.98
CA ILE A 97 -17.03 -34.68 -4.73
C ILE A 97 -16.86 -35.25 -3.31
N ASP A 98 -17.46 -34.60 -2.32
CA ASP A 98 -17.42 -35.02 -0.93
C ASP A 98 -18.08 -36.41 -0.77
N TYR A 99 -19.24 -36.66 -1.41
CA TYR A 99 -19.86 -37.99 -1.42
C TYR A 99 -18.93 -39.07 -1.98
N TYR A 100 -18.31 -38.85 -3.14
CA TYR A 100 -17.41 -39.84 -3.74
C TYR A 100 -16.17 -40.08 -2.89
N SER A 101 -15.63 -39.04 -2.25
CA SER A 101 -14.51 -39.15 -1.31
C SER A 101 -14.88 -40.00 -0.08
N ILE A 102 -16.03 -39.73 0.54
CA ILE A 102 -16.52 -40.49 1.71
C ILE A 102 -16.82 -41.94 1.30
N TYR A 103 -17.40 -42.16 0.12
CA TYR A 103 -17.63 -43.51 -0.39
C TYR A 103 -16.32 -44.30 -0.51
N GLU A 104 -15.28 -43.71 -1.12
CA GLU A 104 -13.96 -44.34 -1.26
C GLU A 104 -13.36 -44.69 0.11
N GLN A 105 -13.50 -43.81 1.10
CA GLN A 105 -13.08 -44.08 2.47
C GLN A 105 -13.81 -45.28 3.07
N HIS A 106 -15.15 -45.36 2.95
CA HIS A 106 -15.91 -46.51 3.43
C HIS A 106 -15.57 -47.79 2.67
N LEU A 107 -15.33 -47.70 1.36
CA LEU A 107 -14.93 -48.81 0.53
C LEU A 107 -13.62 -49.43 1.03
N SER A 108 -12.67 -48.61 1.48
CA SER A 108 -11.39 -49.07 2.05
C SER A 108 -11.55 -49.98 3.27
N ASN A 109 -12.65 -49.86 4.02
CA ASN A 109 -12.92 -50.65 5.22
C ASN A 109 -13.42 -52.08 4.91
N ILE A 110 -13.89 -52.35 3.69
CA ILE A 110 -14.33 -53.69 3.28
C ILE A 110 -13.14 -54.66 3.31
N LYS A 111 -13.31 -55.83 3.94
CA LYS A 111 -12.23 -56.82 4.08
C LYS A 111 -12.15 -57.79 2.89
N ASP A 112 -13.28 -58.12 2.29
CA ASP A 112 -13.34 -58.92 1.07
C ASP A 112 -12.75 -58.12 -0.11
N SER A 113 -11.63 -58.61 -0.63
CA SER A 113 -10.88 -57.96 -1.70
C SER A 113 -11.59 -58.03 -3.05
N VAL A 114 -12.32 -59.10 -3.32
CA VAL A 114 -13.08 -59.29 -4.57
C VAL A 114 -14.28 -58.35 -4.59
N LEU A 115 -15.01 -58.28 -3.47
CA LEU A 115 -16.12 -57.36 -3.29
C LEU A 115 -15.64 -55.91 -3.37
N LYS A 116 -14.57 -55.55 -2.64
CA LYS A 116 -13.97 -54.22 -2.67
C LYS A 116 -13.62 -53.80 -4.11
N LYS A 117 -12.95 -54.66 -4.87
CA LYS A 117 -12.56 -54.37 -6.25
C LYS A 117 -13.79 -54.16 -7.15
N SER A 118 -14.83 -54.98 -6.98
CA SER A 118 -16.07 -54.87 -7.75
C SER A 118 -16.79 -53.55 -7.47
N MET A 119 -16.88 -53.15 -6.19
CA MET A 119 -17.47 -51.88 -5.79
C MET A 119 -16.64 -50.67 -6.24
N LYS A 120 -15.30 -50.78 -6.27
CA LYS A 120 -14.41 -49.75 -6.81
C LYS A 120 -14.71 -49.44 -8.28
N ILE A 121 -14.92 -50.48 -9.09
CA ILE A 121 -15.25 -50.32 -10.52
C ILE A 121 -16.59 -49.58 -10.69
N LEU A 122 -17.60 -49.90 -9.86
CA LEU A 122 -18.89 -49.21 -9.87
C LEU A 122 -18.76 -47.73 -9.48
N LEU A 123 -17.98 -47.45 -8.43
CA LEU A 123 -17.68 -46.10 -7.98
C LEU A 123 -17.00 -45.30 -9.09
N ASP A 124 -15.93 -45.84 -9.69
CA ASP A 124 -15.18 -45.16 -10.77
C ASP A 124 -16.07 -44.85 -11.98
N SER A 125 -16.93 -45.81 -12.34
CA SER A 125 -17.91 -45.64 -13.41
C SER A 125 -18.92 -44.53 -13.09
N SER A 126 -19.40 -44.46 -11.84
CA SER A 126 -20.31 -43.41 -11.37
C SER A 126 -19.64 -42.03 -11.39
N THR A 127 -18.44 -41.93 -10.83
CA THR A 127 -17.62 -40.71 -10.81
C THR A 127 -17.35 -40.20 -12.22
N LEU A 128 -17.03 -41.09 -13.16
CA LEU A 128 -16.81 -40.72 -14.56
C LEU A 128 -18.08 -40.20 -15.22
N ARG A 129 -19.24 -40.85 -14.99
CA ARG A 129 -20.54 -40.36 -15.51
C ARG A 129 -20.88 -38.99 -14.95
N TYR A 130 -20.64 -38.77 -13.66
CA TYR A 130 -20.86 -37.47 -13.03
C TYR A 130 -20.00 -36.39 -13.67
N LYS A 131 -18.68 -36.61 -13.80
CA LYS A 131 -17.76 -35.66 -14.45
C LYS A 131 -18.21 -35.31 -15.87
N LYS A 132 -18.66 -36.29 -16.65
CA LYS A 132 -19.22 -36.07 -18.00
C LYS A 132 -20.52 -35.26 -17.95
N LYS A 133 -21.40 -35.55 -16.99
CA LYS A 133 -22.70 -34.87 -16.83
C LYS A 133 -22.56 -33.38 -16.55
N ILE A 134 -21.55 -32.98 -15.78
CA ILE A 134 -21.34 -31.59 -15.37
C ILE A 134 -20.32 -30.83 -16.22
N ALA A 135 -19.76 -31.45 -17.27
CA ALA A 135 -18.60 -30.91 -18.00
C ALA A 135 -18.85 -29.49 -18.56
N ALA A 136 -20.05 -29.25 -19.09
CA ALA A 136 -20.42 -27.94 -19.64
C ALA A 136 -20.53 -26.88 -18.53
N GLN A 137 -21.20 -27.20 -17.42
CA GLN A 137 -21.36 -26.28 -16.29
C GLN A 137 -20.02 -25.97 -15.62
N ARG A 138 -19.17 -26.99 -15.45
CA ARG A 138 -17.78 -26.84 -14.98
C ARG A 138 -17.01 -25.87 -15.87
N ALA A 139 -17.05 -26.05 -17.18
CA ALA A 139 -16.34 -25.17 -18.11
C ALA A 139 -16.78 -23.70 -17.99
N VAL A 140 -18.09 -23.44 -17.85
CA VAL A 140 -18.62 -22.09 -17.63
C VAL A 140 -18.16 -21.53 -16.28
N TYR A 141 -18.25 -22.33 -15.22
CA TYR A 141 -17.82 -21.94 -13.87
C TYR A 141 -16.32 -21.60 -13.84
N ASP A 142 -15.48 -22.44 -14.43
CA ASP A 142 -14.04 -22.24 -14.48
C ASP A 142 -13.71 -20.99 -15.30
N SER A 143 -14.36 -20.80 -16.46
CA SER A 143 -14.20 -19.60 -17.28
C SER A 143 -14.61 -18.31 -16.53
N ALA A 144 -15.71 -18.35 -15.78
CA ALA A 144 -16.14 -17.21 -14.97
C ALA A 144 -15.11 -16.87 -13.89
N ASN A 145 -14.60 -17.87 -13.17
CA ASN A 145 -13.54 -17.66 -12.17
C ASN A 145 -12.27 -17.07 -12.78
N THR A 146 -11.83 -17.55 -13.94
CA THR A 146 -10.69 -16.96 -14.66
C THR A 146 -10.92 -15.50 -14.98
N ARG A 147 -12.13 -15.12 -15.44
CA ARG A 147 -12.48 -13.74 -15.75
C ARG A 147 -12.52 -12.85 -14.51
N TYR A 148 -13.04 -13.35 -13.39
CA TYR A 148 -13.01 -12.61 -12.12
C TYR A 148 -11.58 -12.37 -11.63
N ASN A 149 -10.69 -13.35 -11.76
CA ASN A 149 -9.28 -13.17 -11.40
C ASN A 149 -8.62 -12.13 -12.32
N MET A 150 -8.85 -12.24 -13.64
CA MET A 150 -8.36 -11.25 -14.59
C MET A 150 -8.88 -9.83 -14.30
N LEU A 151 -10.15 -9.70 -13.91
CA LEU A 151 -10.71 -8.40 -13.51
C LEU A 151 -10.03 -7.85 -12.27
N ALA A 152 -9.76 -8.69 -11.27
CA ALA A 152 -9.04 -8.29 -10.05
C ALA A 152 -7.61 -7.83 -10.36
N ASP A 153 -6.89 -8.55 -11.22
CA ASP A 153 -5.53 -8.19 -11.64
C ASP A 153 -5.52 -6.88 -12.43
N LEU A 154 -6.45 -6.70 -13.37
CA LEU A 154 -6.59 -5.46 -14.14
C LEU A 154 -6.99 -4.28 -13.25
N HIS A 155 -7.84 -4.50 -12.25
CA HIS A 155 -8.21 -3.48 -11.29
C HIS A 155 -6.97 -3.02 -10.48
N TRP A 156 -6.16 -3.96 -9.99
CA TRP A 156 -4.89 -3.62 -9.33
C TRP A 156 -3.94 -2.86 -10.26
N LEU A 157 -3.78 -3.31 -11.50
CA LEU A 157 -2.94 -2.62 -12.49
C LEU A 157 -3.42 -1.19 -12.75
N LEU A 158 -4.74 -0.97 -12.83
CA LEU A 158 -5.32 0.36 -12.97
C LEU A 158 -4.98 1.25 -11.78
N LYS A 159 -5.16 0.75 -10.54
CA LYS A 159 -4.78 1.50 -9.33
C LYS A 159 -3.31 1.89 -9.36
N LEU A 160 -2.43 0.89 -9.54
CA LEU A 160 -0.98 1.08 -9.55
C LEU A 160 -0.53 2.09 -10.60
N SER A 161 -1.01 1.96 -11.84
CA SER A 161 -0.63 2.88 -12.93
C SER A 161 -1.09 4.32 -12.65
N LYS A 162 -2.34 4.51 -12.23
CA LYS A 162 -2.87 5.85 -11.92
C LYS A 162 -2.17 6.50 -10.75
N THR A 163 -1.84 5.75 -9.70
CA THR A 163 -1.15 6.30 -8.54
C THR A 163 0.35 6.52 -8.78
N LEU A 164 0.97 5.73 -9.66
CA LEU A 164 2.37 5.92 -10.05
C LEU A 164 2.55 7.29 -10.72
N GLU A 165 1.69 7.63 -11.68
CA GLU A 165 1.72 8.95 -12.33
C GLU A 165 1.59 10.11 -11.32
N VAL A 166 0.76 9.94 -10.29
CA VAL A 166 0.60 10.93 -9.22
C VAL A 166 1.87 11.04 -8.38
N MET A 167 2.49 9.91 -8.06
CA MET A 167 3.72 9.86 -7.27
C MET A 167 4.90 10.47 -8.04
N GLU A 168 5.07 10.16 -9.32
CA GLU A 168 6.13 10.74 -10.16
C GLU A 168 5.99 12.26 -10.25
N ARG A 169 4.76 12.77 -10.49
CA ARG A 169 4.50 14.22 -10.44
C ARG A 169 4.82 14.82 -9.09
N TYR A 170 4.54 14.13 -7.99
CA TYR A 170 4.91 14.61 -6.67
C TYR A 170 6.43 14.69 -6.52
N GLN A 171 7.16 13.65 -6.92
CA GLN A 171 8.62 13.62 -6.87
C GLN A 171 9.25 14.75 -7.68
N ASP A 172 8.83 14.92 -8.93
CA ASP A 172 9.36 15.95 -9.83
C ASP A 172 9.16 17.37 -9.29
N ASN A 173 8.00 17.62 -8.67
CA ASN A 173 7.62 18.97 -8.22
C ASN A 173 8.00 19.27 -6.76
N ASN A 174 8.39 18.26 -5.99
CA ASN A 174 8.65 18.40 -4.53
C ASN A 174 10.01 17.86 -4.10
N ILE A 175 10.89 17.51 -5.04
CA ILE A 175 12.27 17.14 -4.70
C ILE A 175 12.97 18.31 -3.97
N PRO A 176 13.54 18.10 -2.77
CA PRO A 176 14.21 19.17 -2.03
C PRO A 176 15.45 19.69 -2.77
N ASP A 177 15.65 21.01 -2.73
CA ASP A 177 16.83 21.64 -3.32
C ASP A 177 18.11 21.21 -2.59
N THR A 178 19.07 20.68 -3.35
CA THR A 178 20.39 20.29 -2.86
C THR A 178 21.18 21.45 -2.27
N LEU A 179 20.96 22.69 -2.71
CA LEU A 179 21.64 23.85 -2.15
C LEU A 179 21.28 24.05 -0.67
N THR A 180 19.99 23.94 -0.34
CA THR A 180 19.52 24.05 1.05
C THR A 180 20.10 22.94 1.91
N LEU A 181 20.12 21.70 1.42
CA LEU A 181 20.72 20.58 2.13
C LEU A 181 22.23 20.77 2.36
N ASN A 182 22.95 21.24 1.34
CA ASN A 182 24.38 21.54 1.45
C ASN A 182 24.66 22.68 2.42
N ASN A 183 23.81 23.71 2.45
CA ASN A 183 23.92 24.79 3.43
C ASN A 183 23.74 24.26 4.85
N SER A 184 22.78 23.37 5.09
CA SER A 184 22.62 22.71 6.39
C SER A 184 23.83 21.86 6.77
N ILE A 185 24.41 21.11 5.82
CA ILE A 185 25.64 20.34 6.04
C ILE A 185 26.81 21.26 6.42
N ASN A 186 26.97 22.39 5.73
CA ASN A 186 28.04 23.35 6.00
C ASN A 186 27.89 23.98 7.40
N GLN A 187 26.67 24.34 7.79
CA GLN A 187 26.37 24.85 9.13
C GLN A 187 26.68 23.82 10.21
N LEU A 188 26.32 22.55 9.97
CA LEU A 188 26.66 21.45 10.88
C LEU A 188 28.16 21.27 11.02
N ASN A 189 28.91 21.22 9.90
CA ASN A 189 30.37 21.07 9.91
C ASN A 189 31.06 22.20 10.69
N ASN A 190 30.68 23.45 10.43
CA ASN A 190 31.23 24.60 11.16
C ASN A 190 30.94 24.53 12.67
N THR A 191 29.76 24.04 13.05
CA THR A 191 29.38 23.88 14.45
C THR A 191 30.17 22.76 15.13
N ILE A 192 30.39 21.64 14.41
CA ILE A 192 31.23 20.53 14.86
C ILE A 192 32.67 21.01 15.09
N ASP A 193 33.29 21.66 14.10
CA ASP A 193 34.67 22.15 14.21
C ASP A 193 34.86 23.11 15.39
N ARG A 194 33.88 24.00 15.60
CA ARG A 194 33.88 24.90 16.75
C ARG A 194 33.75 24.14 18.07
N THR A 195 32.90 23.13 18.13
CA THR A 195 32.69 22.31 19.33
C THR A 195 33.94 21.49 19.65
N ASP A 196 34.54 20.84 18.66
CA ASP A 196 35.80 20.10 18.77
C ASP A 196 36.94 20.97 19.29
N SER A 197 37.03 22.20 18.78
CA SER A 197 38.02 23.20 19.20
C SER A 197 37.85 23.61 20.66
N LEU A 198 36.61 23.65 21.17
CA LEU A 198 36.29 24.01 22.55
C LEU A 198 36.46 22.85 23.54
N VAL A 199 36.22 21.61 23.09
CA VAL A 199 36.34 20.40 23.93
C VAL A 199 37.76 19.79 23.85
N LYS A 200 38.64 20.30 22.98
CA LYS A 200 40.01 19.79 22.74
C LYS A 200 40.08 18.31 22.38
N LEU A 201 39.08 17.78 21.66
CA LEU A 201 39.04 16.36 21.31
C LEU A 201 40.23 15.89 20.44
N ARG A 202 40.89 16.80 19.71
CA ARG A 202 42.14 16.51 18.97
C ARG A 202 43.35 16.23 19.88
N ASP A 203 43.36 16.75 21.11
CA ASP A 203 44.47 16.53 22.06
C ASP A 203 44.35 15.19 22.82
N ILE A 204 43.19 14.51 22.74
CA ILE A 204 42.94 13.24 23.45
C ILE A 204 43.34 12.02 22.58
N LYS A 205 43.50 12.19 21.27
CA LYS A 205 43.78 11.09 20.31
C LYS A 205 45.25 10.84 19.97
N GLN A 206 46.21 11.52 20.60
CA GLN A 206 47.64 11.14 20.49
C GLN A 206 48.22 10.70 21.85
N PRO A 207 48.30 9.38 22.12
CA PRO A 207 49.24 8.90 23.13
C PRO A 207 50.66 8.93 22.53
N ARG A 208 51.61 9.44 23.31
CA ARG A 208 53.06 9.27 23.07
C ARG A 208 53.45 7.80 23.13
#